data_AF-A0A251V368-F1
#
_entry.id   AF-A0A251V368-F1
#
_cell.length_a   1.000
_cell.length_b   1.000
_cell.length_c   1.000
_cell.angle_alpha   90.00
_cell.angle_beta   90.00
_cell.angle_gamma   90.00
#
_symmetry.space_group_name_H-M   'P 1'
#
loop_
_entity.id
_entity.type
_entity.pdbx_description
1 polymer ?
#
loop_
_entity_poly.entity_id
_entity_poly.type
_entity_poly.pdbx_seq_one_letter_code
_entity_poly.pdbx_strand_id
1 'polypeptide(L)'
;MDYLTFSFLFSFLLTLGYAITISGRRSSRVPPGPFPFPIIGNLLHLSDKPHQSLATLSKRYGPLMSLKFGAKTAIVVSSPDLAKEFLQTHDHSFSSRSVPDVVGRVADHAKYSIVWLPVGEKWRRLRRISKEYVFSVQRLDASELLRQTKVRTYKKGILDFNNPNYSSLAANSPNFKNNHWQS
;
A
#
# COMPACT_ATOMS: atom_id res chain seq x y z
N MET A 1 -49.85 -7.77 -5.57
CA MET A 1 -48.55 -7.78 -4.85
C MET A 1 -48.21 -9.23 -4.61
N ASP A 2 -47.40 -9.77 -5.49
CA ASP A 2 -47.47 -11.19 -5.85
C ASP A 2 -46.73 -12.05 -4.82
N TYR A 3 -47.34 -13.15 -4.38
CA TYR A 3 -46.76 -14.08 -3.39
C TYR A 3 -45.34 -14.54 -3.73
N LEU A 4 -45.00 -14.54 -5.03
CA LEU A 4 -43.65 -14.81 -5.51
C LEU A 4 -42.64 -13.78 -5.02
N THR A 5 -42.96 -12.48 -5.01
CA THR A 5 -42.04 -11.44 -4.52
C THR A 5 -41.78 -11.57 -3.03
N PHE A 6 -42.81 -11.91 -2.24
CA PHE A 6 -42.67 -12.21 -0.81
C PHE A 6 -41.81 -13.45 -0.55
N SER A 7 -41.97 -14.52 -1.34
CA SER A 7 -41.14 -15.73 -1.24
C SER A 7 -39.66 -15.44 -1.54
N PHE A 8 -39.37 -14.67 -2.60
CA PHE A 8 -38.00 -14.24 -2.92
C PHE A 8 -37.40 -13.34 -1.83
N LEU A 9 -38.16 -12.39 -1.30
CA LEU A 9 -37.72 -11.54 -0.19
C LEU A 9 -37.42 -12.34 1.07
N PHE A 10 -38.28 -13.29 1.43
CA PHE A 10 -38.07 -14.12 2.62
C PHE A 10 -36.84 -15.03 2.47
N SER A 11 -36.64 -15.65 1.31
CA SER A 11 -35.45 -16.43 1.00
C SER A 11 -34.17 -15.57 1.03
N PHE A 12 -34.24 -14.35 0.51
CA PHE A 12 -33.14 -13.39 0.58
C PHE A 12 -32.82 -12.99 2.03
N LEU A 13 -33.83 -12.74 2.86
CA LEU A 13 -33.64 -12.41 4.28
C LEU A 13 -33.07 -13.58 5.08
N LEU A 14 -33.51 -14.81 4.81
CA LEU A 14 -32.97 -16.01 5.44
C LEU A 14 -31.51 -16.26 5.06
N THR A 15 -31.17 -16.14 3.77
CA THR A 15 -29.79 -16.30 3.30
C THR A 15 -28.89 -15.19 3.82
N LEU A 16 -29.39 -13.95 3.91
CA LEU A 16 -28.67 -12.82 4.50
C LEU A 16 -28.45 -13.02 6.01
N GLY A 17 -29.48 -13.45 6.75
CA GLY A 17 -29.37 -13.77 8.18
C GLY A 17 -28.39 -14.91 8.45
N TYR A 18 -28.44 -15.98 7.64
CA TYR A 18 -27.48 -17.08 7.72
C TYR A 18 -26.04 -16.64 7.41
N ALA A 19 -25.85 -15.81 6.38
CA ALA A 19 -24.53 -15.26 6.05
C ALA A 19 -23.96 -14.39 7.18
N ILE A 20 -24.80 -13.58 7.84
CA ILE A 20 -24.40 -12.72 8.96
C ILE A 20 -23.98 -13.58 10.18
N THR A 21 -24.76 -14.62 10.51
CA THR A 21 -24.46 -15.50 11.66
C THR A 21 -23.17 -16.30 11.49
N ILE A 22 -22.84 -16.73 10.26
CA ILE A 22 -21.56 -17.38 9.97
C ILE A 22 -20.40 -16.38 10.03
N SER A 23 -20.59 -15.16 9.52
CA SER A 23 -19.54 -14.13 9.51
C SER A 23 -19.15 -13.65 10.92
N GLY A 24 -20.05 -13.80 11.90
CA GLY A 24 -19.84 -13.41 13.31
C GLY A 24 -19.06 -14.38 14.19
N ARG A 25 -18.76 -15.59 13.74
CA ARG A 25 -17.97 -16.54 14.53
C ARG A 25 -16.49 -16.14 14.53
N ARG A 26 -16.11 -15.25 15.45
CA ARG A 26 -14.69 -14.97 15.73
C ARG A 26 -14.07 -16.18 16.43
N SER A 27 -13.06 -16.77 15.80
CA SER A 27 -12.14 -17.65 16.51
C SER A 27 -11.44 -16.86 17.61
N SER A 28 -11.37 -17.39 18.83
CA SER A 28 -10.70 -16.74 19.97
C SER A 28 -9.20 -16.50 19.75
N ARG A 29 -8.64 -17.01 18.64
CA ARG A 29 -7.20 -16.98 18.33
C ARG A 29 -6.78 -15.80 17.45
N VAL A 30 -7.70 -14.93 17.02
CA VAL A 30 -7.34 -13.75 16.20
C VAL A 30 -7.37 -12.47 17.01
N PRO A 31 -6.48 -11.50 16.71
CA PRO A 31 -6.52 -10.19 17.33
C PRO A 31 -7.88 -9.50 17.16
N PRO A 32 -8.28 -8.61 18.08
CA PRO A 32 -9.52 -7.84 17.98
C PRO A 32 -9.55 -7.02 16.68
N GLY A 33 -10.73 -6.58 16.24
CA GLY A 33 -10.87 -5.77 15.03
C GLY A 33 -12.31 -5.35 14.77
N PRO A 34 -12.58 -4.52 13.75
CA PRO A 34 -13.93 -4.23 13.29
C PRO A 34 -14.61 -5.47 12.70
N PHE A 35 -15.94 -5.50 12.78
CA PHE A 35 -16.73 -6.57 12.16
C PHE A 35 -16.68 -6.46 10.63
N PRO A 36 -16.25 -7.51 9.90
CA PRO A 36 -16.15 -7.46 8.45
C PRO A 36 -17.52 -7.61 7.78
N PHE A 37 -17.79 -6.76 6.79
CA PHE A 37 -18.95 -6.93 5.92
C PHE A 37 -18.81 -8.20 5.06
N PRO A 38 -19.93 -8.87 4.70
CA PRO A 38 -19.90 -9.98 3.75
C PRO A 38 -19.21 -9.56 2.43
N ILE A 39 -18.41 -10.46 1.85
CA ILE A 39 -17.70 -10.33 0.56
C ILE A 39 -16.59 -9.27 0.54
N ILE A 40 -16.86 -8.04 0.98
CA ILE A 40 -15.94 -6.88 0.89
C ILE A 40 -15.01 -6.82 2.12
N GLY A 41 -15.46 -7.32 3.27
CA GLY A 41 -14.71 -7.24 4.52
C GLY A 41 -14.73 -5.84 5.14
N ASN A 42 -13.56 -5.32 5.50
CA ASN A 42 -13.35 -4.04 6.17
C ASN A 42 -12.92 -2.92 5.22
N LEU A 43 -12.99 -3.11 3.89
CA LEU A 43 -12.60 -2.06 2.94
C LEU A 43 -13.43 -0.78 3.12
N LEU A 44 -14.71 -0.90 3.48
CA LEU A 44 -15.60 0.25 3.74
C LEU A 44 -15.23 1.04 5.00
N HIS A 45 -14.40 0.48 5.89
CA HIS A 45 -13.88 1.21 7.04
C HIS A 45 -12.65 2.07 6.69
N LEU A 46 -12.12 1.95 5.47
CA LEU A 46 -10.98 2.74 4.99
C LEU A 46 -11.47 3.93 4.17
N SER A 47 -10.91 5.11 4.47
CA SER A 47 -11.07 6.31 3.65
C SER A 47 -10.00 6.36 2.55
N ASP A 48 -10.03 7.41 1.72
CA ASP A 48 -8.99 7.74 0.73
C ASP A 48 -7.57 7.76 1.33
N LYS A 49 -7.47 7.95 2.66
CA LYS A 49 -6.22 7.89 3.42
C LYS A 49 -6.24 6.65 4.31
N PRO A 50 -5.96 5.45 3.78
CA PRO A 50 -6.09 4.20 4.52
C PRO A 50 -5.23 4.18 5.78
N HIS A 51 -4.01 4.73 5.75
CA HIS A 51 -3.13 4.81 6.91
C HIS A 51 -3.73 5.63 8.07
N GLN A 52 -4.51 6.68 7.80
CA GLN A 52 -5.19 7.48 8.84
C GLN A 52 -6.37 6.71 9.42
N SER A 53 -7.18 6.08 8.56
CA SER A 53 -8.27 5.21 9.01
C SER A 53 -7.77 4.06 9.88
N LEU A 54 -6.65 3.43 9.50
CA LEU A 54 -6.00 2.39 10.30
C LEU A 54 -5.52 2.90 11.67
N ALA A 55 -4.92 4.09 11.72
CA ALA A 55 -4.49 4.70 12.98
C ALA A 55 -5.68 5.04 13.90
N THR A 56 -6.81 5.47 13.34
CA THR A 56 -8.05 5.70 14.11
C THR A 56 -8.65 4.39 14.61
N LEU A 57 -8.63 3.34 13.79
CA LEU A 57 -9.11 2.01 14.18
C LEU A 57 -8.24 1.39 15.27
N SER A 58 -6.91 1.55 15.23
CA SER A 58 -6.01 1.00 16.25
C SER A 58 -6.20 1.66 17.63
N LYS A 59 -6.61 2.93 17.68
CA LYS A 59 -7.03 3.58 18.95
C LYS A 59 -8.25 2.90 19.58
N ARG A 60 -9.13 2.30 18.77
CA ARG A 60 -10.36 1.62 19.23
C ARG A 60 -10.14 0.15 19.53
N TYR A 61 -9.44 -0.56 18.66
CA TYR A 61 -9.29 -2.03 18.74
C TYR A 61 -7.96 -2.48 19.35
N GLY A 62 -7.02 -1.55 19.56
CA GLY A 62 -5.72 -1.82 20.14
C GLY A 62 -4.57 -1.84 19.12
N PRO A 63 -3.33 -1.97 19.61
CA PRO A 63 -2.12 -1.87 18.79
C PRO A 63 -1.87 -3.10 17.90
N LEU A 64 -2.61 -4.19 18.10
CA LEU A 64 -2.61 -5.38 17.26
C LEU A 64 -4.07 -5.70 16.89
N MET A 65 -4.43 -5.50 15.63
CA MET A 65 -5.81 -5.71 15.18
C MET A 65 -5.89 -6.50 13.88
N SER A 66 -7.01 -7.21 13.68
CA SER A 66 -7.28 -7.98 12.46
C SER A 66 -8.27 -7.25 11.55
N LEU A 67 -7.97 -7.26 10.25
CA LEU A 67 -8.83 -6.74 9.19
C LEU A 67 -9.02 -7.75 8.08
N LYS A 68 -10.19 -7.77 7.44
CA LYS A 68 -10.42 -8.53 6.21
C LYS A 68 -10.51 -7.60 5.02
N PHE A 69 -9.81 -7.89 3.93
CA PHE A 69 -9.91 -7.22 2.64
C PHE A 69 -10.43 -8.25 1.64
N GLY A 70 -11.75 -8.31 1.52
CA GLY A 70 -12.44 -9.44 0.90
C GLY A 70 -12.00 -10.78 1.47
N ALA A 71 -11.41 -11.63 0.63
CA ALA A 71 -10.91 -12.95 1.02
C ALA A 71 -9.57 -12.93 1.78
N LYS A 72 -8.81 -11.81 1.74
CA LYS A 72 -7.51 -11.71 2.40
C LYS A 72 -7.65 -11.18 3.82
N THR A 73 -6.98 -11.80 4.78
CA THR A 73 -6.90 -11.27 6.15
C THR A 73 -5.56 -10.55 6.34
N ALA A 74 -5.60 -9.36 6.91
CA ALA A 74 -4.43 -8.57 7.25
C ALA A 74 -4.39 -8.32 8.76
N ILE A 75 -3.20 -8.40 9.33
CA ILE A 75 -2.95 -8.00 10.72
C ILE A 75 -2.25 -6.65 10.70
N VAL A 76 -2.79 -5.70 11.45
CA VAL A 76 -2.26 -4.34 11.56
C VAL A 76 -1.55 -4.22 12.90
N VAL A 77 -0.28 -3.82 12.82
CA VAL A 77 0.57 -3.52 13.97
C VAL A 77 0.73 -2.01 14.08
N SER A 78 0.44 -1.44 15.24
CA SER A 78 0.43 0.01 15.47
C SER A 78 1.15 0.42 16.76
N SER A 79 2.05 -0.43 17.28
CA SER A 79 2.93 -0.12 18.41
C SER A 79 4.40 -0.35 18.02
N PRO A 80 5.35 0.49 18.48
CA PRO A 80 6.77 0.29 18.23
C PRO A 80 7.30 -1.01 18.82
N ASP A 81 6.86 -1.41 20.01
CA ASP A 81 7.32 -2.66 20.66
C ASP A 81 6.89 -3.89 19.86
N LEU A 82 5.64 -3.89 19.39
CA LEU A 82 5.15 -4.95 18.51
C LEU A 82 5.84 -4.90 17.13
N ALA A 83 6.09 -3.72 16.57
CA ALA A 83 6.81 -3.61 15.31
C ALA A 83 8.22 -4.20 15.44
N LYS A 84 8.90 -3.99 16.57
CA LYS A 84 10.19 -4.61 16.87
C LYS A 84 10.08 -6.13 16.94
N GLU A 85 9.08 -6.65 17.63
CA GLU A 85 8.85 -8.11 17.72
C GLU A 85 8.67 -8.77 16.34
N PHE A 86 7.90 -8.14 15.44
CA PHE A 86 7.63 -8.70 14.12
C PHE A 86 8.75 -8.48 13.11
N LEU A 87 9.42 -7.32 13.14
CA LEU A 87 10.40 -6.92 12.13
C LEU A 87 11.85 -7.20 12.53
N GLN A 88 12.12 -7.52 13.80
CA GLN A 88 13.46 -7.85 14.29
C GLN A 88 13.49 -9.21 14.98
N THR A 89 12.69 -9.44 16.01
CA THR A 89 12.77 -10.69 16.79
C THR A 89 12.30 -11.91 15.99
N HIS A 90 11.20 -11.76 15.25
CA HIS A 90 10.58 -12.82 14.44
C HIS A 90 10.63 -12.50 12.93
N ASP A 91 11.64 -11.74 12.50
CA ASP A 91 11.76 -11.20 11.15
C ASP A 91 11.70 -12.29 10.07
N HIS A 92 12.31 -13.45 10.32
CA HIS A 92 12.32 -14.59 9.40
C HIS A 92 10.91 -15.09 9.10
N SER A 93 10.06 -15.24 10.13
CA SER A 93 8.67 -15.71 9.99
C SER A 93 7.81 -14.72 9.22
N PHE A 94 8.08 -13.42 9.36
CA PHE A 94 7.35 -12.34 8.71
C PHE A 94 8.05 -11.78 7.46
N SER A 95 9.09 -12.45 6.98
CA SER A 95 9.89 -11.97 5.85
C SER A 95 9.22 -12.15 4.48
N SER A 96 8.18 -13.00 4.43
CA SER A 96 7.39 -13.25 3.23
C SER A 96 6.55 -12.02 2.85
N ARG A 97 6.33 -11.83 1.55
CA ARG A 97 5.66 -10.63 1.00
C ARG A 97 4.41 -11.01 0.23
N SER A 98 3.29 -10.37 0.53
CA SER A 98 2.09 -10.48 -0.29
C SER A 98 2.29 -9.72 -1.59
N VAL A 99 2.40 -10.44 -2.70
CA VAL A 99 2.55 -9.85 -4.03
C VAL A 99 1.19 -9.34 -4.54
N PRO A 100 1.06 -8.05 -4.90
CA PRO A 100 -0.12 -7.56 -5.60
C PRO A 100 -0.27 -8.24 -6.95
N ASP A 101 -1.49 -8.56 -7.34
CA ASP A 101 -1.78 -9.32 -8.57
C ASP A 101 -1.18 -8.66 -9.83
N VAL A 102 -1.24 -7.33 -9.91
CA VAL A 102 -0.64 -6.54 -11.00
C VAL A 102 0.88 -6.80 -11.13
N VAL A 103 1.60 -6.88 -10.00
CA VAL A 103 3.05 -7.11 -9.98
C VAL A 103 3.40 -8.54 -10.41
N GLY A 104 2.54 -9.50 -10.11
CA GLY A 104 2.71 -10.87 -10.55
C GLY A 104 2.49 -11.04 -12.06
N ARG A 105 1.52 -10.32 -12.63
CA ARG A 105 1.12 -10.47 -14.04
C ARG A 105 1.98 -9.68 -15.01
N VAL A 106 2.49 -8.52 -14.60
CA VAL A 106 3.30 -7.68 -15.49
C VAL A 106 4.73 -8.22 -15.53
N ALA A 107 5.09 -8.82 -16.67
CA ALA A 107 6.44 -9.28 -17.00
C ALA A 107 7.07 -10.18 -15.92
N ASP A 108 6.27 -10.96 -15.19
CA ASP A 108 6.73 -11.80 -14.08
C ASP A 108 7.56 -11.03 -13.03
N HIS A 109 7.31 -9.73 -12.85
CA HIS A 109 8.18 -8.84 -12.09
C HIS A 109 8.43 -9.33 -10.65
N ALA A 110 7.44 -9.96 -10.03
CA ALA A 110 7.56 -10.57 -8.72
C ALA A 110 8.70 -11.62 -8.61
N LYS A 111 9.04 -12.33 -9.70
CA LYS A 111 10.07 -13.38 -9.74
C LYS A 111 11.50 -12.82 -9.83
N TYR A 112 11.66 -11.54 -10.18
CA TYR A 112 12.97 -10.93 -10.42
C TYR A 112 13.22 -9.69 -9.56
N SER A 113 12.18 -9.09 -9.00
CA SER A 113 12.27 -7.89 -8.18
C SER A 113 12.82 -8.18 -6.80
N ILE A 114 13.86 -7.42 -6.40
CA ILE A 114 14.40 -7.43 -5.03
C ILE A 114 13.35 -7.06 -3.97
N VAL A 115 12.28 -6.37 -4.37
CA VAL A 115 11.20 -5.90 -3.49
C VAL A 115 10.19 -7.00 -3.19
N TRP A 116 9.97 -7.97 -4.09
CA TRP A 116 8.89 -8.95 -4.00
C TRP A 116 9.36 -10.40 -3.90
N LEU A 117 10.62 -10.68 -4.26
CA LEU A 117 11.23 -12.00 -4.09
C LEU A 117 11.15 -12.48 -2.63
N PRO A 118 10.81 -13.77 -2.40
CA PRO A 118 10.89 -14.35 -1.06
C PRO A 118 12.33 -14.38 -0.58
N VAL A 119 12.51 -14.37 0.75
CA VAL A 119 13.85 -14.46 1.33
C VAL A 119 14.46 -15.83 1.02
N GLY A 120 15.56 -15.79 0.29
CA GLY A 120 16.30 -16.96 -0.19
C GLY A 120 17.61 -16.51 -0.82
N GLU A 121 18.36 -17.43 -1.41
CA GLU A 121 19.69 -17.12 -1.95
C GLU A 121 19.67 -16.04 -3.03
N LYS A 122 18.70 -16.10 -3.95
CA LYS A 122 18.53 -15.10 -5.01
C LYS A 122 18.31 -13.69 -4.43
N TRP A 123 17.42 -13.56 -3.46
CA TRP A 123 17.16 -12.28 -2.78
C TRP A 123 18.39 -11.79 -2.00
N ARG A 124 19.07 -12.68 -1.27
CA ARG A 124 20.30 -12.34 -0.52
C ARG A 124 21.42 -11.85 -1.44
N ARG A 125 21.61 -12.51 -2.59
CA ARG A 125 22.59 -12.11 -3.60
C ARG A 125 22.29 -10.71 -4.15
N LEU A 126 21.04 -10.45 -4.56
CA LEU A 126 20.63 -9.13 -5.04
C LEU A 126 20.80 -8.05 -3.98
N ARG A 127 20.42 -8.32 -2.72
CA ARG A 127 20.63 -7.41 -1.59
C ARG A 127 22.10 -7.10 -1.35
N ARG A 128 22.97 -8.10 -1.43
CA ARG A 128 24.42 -7.91 -1.31
C ARG A 128 24.93 -7.00 -2.43
N ILE A 129 24.58 -7.29 -3.68
CA ILE A 129 24.99 -6.46 -4.83
C ILE A 129 24.52 -5.01 -4.67
N SER A 130 23.25 -4.80 -4.31
CA SER A 130 22.72 -3.45 -4.09
C SER A 130 23.49 -2.72 -2.97
N LYS A 131 23.77 -3.39 -1.85
CA LYS A 131 24.50 -2.80 -0.73
C LYS A 131 25.95 -2.44 -1.11
N GLU A 132 26.66 -3.34 -1.79
CA GLU A 132 28.09 -3.18 -2.06
C GLU A 132 28.38 -2.26 -3.25
N TYR A 133 27.55 -2.31 -4.29
CA TYR A 133 27.86 -1.64 -5.56
C TYR A 133 26.97 -0.46 -5.89
N VAL A 134 25.78 -0.34 -5.29
CA VAL A 134 24.84 0.76 -5.56
C VAL A 134 24.79 1.73 -4.39
N PHE A 135 24.65 1.21 -3.18
CA PHE A 135 24.45 2.00 -1.96
C PHE A 135 25.67 2.01 -1.02
N SER A 136 26.87 1.69 -1.53
CA SER A 136 28.10 1.83 -0.75
C SER A 136 28.49 3.30 -0.61
N VAL A 137 29.17 3.63 0.49
CA VAL A 137 29.61 5.00 0.81
C VAL A 137 30.40 5.61 -0.36
N GLN A 138 31.38 4.87 -0.89
CA GLN A 138 32.18 5.31 -2.04
C GLN A 138 31.33 5.65 -3.27
N ARG A 139 30.27 4.88 -3.55
CA ARG A 139 29.37 5.12 -4.68
C ARG A 139 28.44 6.30 -4.45
N LEU A 140 27.99 6.48 -3.20
CA LEU A 140 27.22 7.64 -2.80
C LEU A 140 28.07 8.92 -2.91
N ASP A 141 29.31 8.90 -2.48
CA ASP A 141 30.23 10.03 -2.57
C ASP A 141 30.59 10.36 -4.03
N ALA A 142 30.92 9.34 -4.83
CA ALA A 142 31.23 9.52 -6.24
C ALA A 142 30.07 10.13 -7.06
N SER A 143 28.82 9.94 -6.61
CA SER A 143 27.62 10.51 -7.26
C SER A 143 27.14 11.82 -6.62
N GLU A 144 27.85 12.36 -5.64
CA GLU A 144 27.47 13.60 -4.93
C GLU A 144 27.35 14.79 -5.89
N LEU A 145 28.38 15.05 -6.69
CA LEU A 145 28.39 16.18 -7.62
C LEU A 145 27.20 16.14 -8.59
N LEU A 146 26.84 14.96 -9.07
CA LEU A 146 25.69 14.78 -9.96
C LEU A 146 24.38 15.11 -9.23
N ARG A 147 24.20 14.65 -7.98
CA ARG A 147 23.02 15.00 -7.17
C ARG A 147 22.94 16.51 -6.92
N GLN A 148 24.04 17.13 -6.53
CA GLN A 148 24.09 18.58 -6.30
C GLN A 148 23.78 19.36 -7.58
N THR A 149 24.30 18.92 -8.73
CA THR A 149 24.01 19.53 -10.03
C THR A 149 22.52 19.45 -10.36
N LYS A 150 21.89 18.28 -10.21
CA LYS A 150 20.44 18.12 -10.45
C LYS A 150 19.60 19.02 -9.53
N VAL A 151 19.98 19.15 -8.27
CA VAL A 151 19.32 20.08 -7.33
C VAL A 151 19.46 21.53 -7.78
N ARG A 152 20.67 21.95 -8.21
CA ARG A 152 20.89 23.31 -8.72
C ARG A 152 20.09 23.58 -10.00
N THR A 153 20.08 22.66 -10.94
CA THR A 153 19.29 22.76 -12.18
C THR A 153 17.80 22.90 -11.86
N TYR A 154 17.28 22.07 -10.95
CA TYR A 154 15.89 22.15 -10.53
C TYR A 154 15.55 23.50 -9.87
N LYS A 155 16.41 23.98 -8.96
CA LYS A 155 16.24 25.31 -8.34
C LYS A 155 16.24 26.44 -9.38
N LYS A 156 17.16 26.40 -10.35
CA LYS A 156 17.20 27.36 -11.44
C LYS A 156 15.90 27.32 -12.26
N GLY A 157 15.40 26.14 -12.60
CA GLY A 157 14.13 25.98 -13.30
C GLY A 157 12.94 26.60 -12.54
N ILE A 158 12.88 26.44 -11.22
CA ILE A 158 11.85 27.10 -10.39
C ILE A 158 11.99 28.62 -10.43
N LEU A 159 13.21 29.15 -10.31
CA LEU A 159 13.45 30.59 -10.30
C LEU A 159 13.12 31.21 -11.66
N ASP A 160 13.50 30.55 -12.75
CA ASP A 160 13.19 30.98 -14.11
C ASP A 160 11.67 30.93 -14.37
N PHE A 161 10.96 29.90 -13.87
CA PHE A 161 9.50 29.80 -13.96
C PHE A 161 8.78 30.92 -13.17
N ASN A 162 9.29 31.27 -11.99
CA ASN A 162 8.70 32.31 -11.13
C ASN A 162 9.10 33.73 -11.52
N ASN A 163 9.94 33.91 -12.56
CA ASN A 163 10.37 35.24 -13.00
C ASN A 163 9.31 35.84 -13.94
N PRO A 164 8.73 37.02 -13.60
CA PRO A 164 7.65 37.65 -14.35
C PRO A 164 8.00 37.94 -15.82
N ASN A 165 9.29 38.13 -16.13
CA ASN A 165 9.78 38.38 -17.49
C ASN A 165 9.78 37.12 -18.38
N TYR A 166 9.75 35.92 -17.80
CA TYR A 166 9.77 34.64 -18.53
C TYR A 166 8.42 33.89 -18.44
N SER A 167 7.61 34.14 -17.42
CA SER A 167 6.27 33.55 -17.28
C SER A 167 5.30 33.97 -18.40
N SER A 168 5.44 35.19 -18.95
CA SER A 168 4.65 35.66 -20.10
C SER A 168 5.06 35.01 -21.43
N LEU A 169 6.33 34.61 -21.57
CA LEU A 169 6.86 33.87 -22.72
C LEU A 169 6.50 32.39 -22.66
N ALA A 170 6.50 31.79 -21.45
CA ALA A 170 6.09 30.40 -21.25
C ALA A 170 4.58 30.20 -21.49
N ALA A 171 3.73 31.15 -21.07
CA ALA A 171 2.29 31.12 -21.32
C ALA A 171 1.92 31.22 -22.82
N ASN A 172 2.79 31.84 -23.62
CA ASN A 172 2.63 31.98 -25.07
C ASN A 172 3.39 30.91 -25.89
N SER A 173 4.05 29.95 -25.23
CA SER A 173 4.75 28.86 -25.92
C SER A 173 3.75 27.87 -26.53
N PRO A 174 3.86 27.51 -27.83
CA PRO A 174 2.95 26.58 -28.48
C PRO A 174 2.95 25.17 -27.84
N ASN A 175 4.02 24.82 -27.12
CA ASN A 175 4.11 23.53 -26.39
C ASN A 175 3.36 23.52 -25.05
N PHE A 176 3.03 24.69 -24.47
CA PHE A 176 2.32 24.76 -23.18
C PHE A 176 0.80 24.56 -23.37
N LYS A 177 0.24 24.97 -24.52
CA LYS A 177 -1.20 24.82 -24.82
C LYS A 177 -1.65 23.36 -25.06
N ASN A 178 -0.72 22.45 -25.35
CA ASN A 178 -1.04 21.04 -25.66
C ASN A 178 -0.92 20.09 -24.46
N ASN A 179 -0.55 20.60 -23.28
CA ASN A 179 -0.41 19.79 -22.08
C ASN A 179 -1.74 19.71 -21.34
N HIS A 180 -2.64 18.87 -21.85
CA HIS A 180 -3.81 18.37 -21.11
C HIS A 180 -3.36 17.46 -19.95
N TRP A 181 -2.83 18.06 -18.89
CA TRP A 181 -2.67 17.42 -17.58
C TRP A 181 -3.59 18.10 -16.57
N GLN A 182 -4.89 18.09 -16.87
CA GLN A 182 -5.94 18.25 -15.88
C GLN A 182 -6.90 17.08 -16.05
N SER A 183 -6.65 16.02 -15.26
CA SER A 183 -7.60 14.95 -14.91
C SER A 183 -7.35 14.57 -13.46
#